data_AF-A0A924Q224-F1
#
_entry.id   AF-A0A924Q224-F1
#
_cell.length_a   1.000
_cell.length_b   1.000
_cell.length_c   1.000
_cell.angle_alpha   90.00
_cell.angle_beta   90.00
_cell.angle_gamma   90.00
#
_symmetry.space_group_name_H-M   'P 1'
#
loop_
_entity.id
_entity.type
_entity.pdbx_description
1 polymer ?
#
loop_
_entity_poly.entity_id
_entity_poly.type
_entity_poly.pdbx_seq_one_letter_code
_entity_poly.pdbx_strand_id
1 'polypeptide(L)'
;MRDALTFSLAIFTSVLLAVPTPAHAQTQVQAQPQAQTQVQAPAPAQTQAQASDGAGAIYKPPLRGAPARRVGGATRGSSDTDMVLNVLAPDQTGLTTQAQPTLYWYASRPTSTLIELTLISDTAEAPLLSKNLVVTPGGVQAIDLASYGITLALDTEYEWFVSVVSNASQRSKDMTSGGTIRRVAPDPAVVARVAAAGERAAPRIYAEAGLWYDAIASLSRQIERSPADAELRSLRAALLEQIGLPAAAAADRSTRR
;
A
#
# COMPACT_ATOMS: atom_id res chain seq x y z
N MET A 1 18.09 5.32 75.21
CA MET A 1 16.97 6.09 75.79
C MET A 1 15.69 5.63 75.11
N ARG A 2 14.85 4.90 75.88
CA ARG A 2 13.39 4.72 75.82
C ARG A 2 12.78 4.25 74.49
N ASP A 3 12.39 2.97 74.38
CA ASP A 3 11.12 2.33 74.82
C ASP A 3 9.95 2.73 73.89
N ALA A 4 9.05 1.85 73.40
CA ALA A 4 8.49 0.66 74.02
C ALA A 4 7.83 -0.32 73.01
N LEU A 5 7.92 -1.61 73.37
CA LEU A 5 6.91 -2.70 73.42
C LEU A 5 5.66 -2.65 72.48
N THR A 6 5.13 -3.76 71.95
CA THR A 6 4.68 -4.96 72.69
C THR A 6 4.34 -6.14 71.76
N PHE A 7 4.49 -7.34 72.33
CA PHE A 7 4.33 -8.72 71.86
C PHE A 7 2.89 -9.23 71.58
N SER A 8 2.83 -10.37 70.86
CA SER A 8 2.00 -11.60 71.06
C SER A 8 1.08 -11.98 69.89
N LEU A 9 0.73 -13.24 69.59
CA LEU A 9 1.23 -14.62 69.80
C LEU A 9 0.10 -15.56 69.23
N ALA A 10 0.45 -16.81 68.87
CA ALA A 10 -0.39 -18.01 68.71
C ALA A 10 -0.68 -18.43 67.25
N ILE A 11 0.11 -19.35 66.65
CA ILE A 11 0.06 -20.84 66.71
C ILE A 11 -1.29 -21.41 66.21
N PHE A 12 -1.30 -22.19 65.12
CA PHE A 12 -1.52 -23.66 65.15
C PHE A 12 -1.71 -24.32 63.76
N THR A 13 -1.13 -25.52 63.68
CA THR A 13 -1.55 -26.73 62.93
C THR A 13 -1.36 -26.86 61.42
N SER A 14 -0.46 -27.79 61.08
CA SER A 14 -0.42 -28.63 59.89
C SER A 14 -1.70 -29.47 59.70
N VAL A 15 -2.13 -29.65 58.45
CA VAL A 15 -2.90 -30.82 57.99
C VAL A 15 -2.46 -31.22 56.57
N LEU A 16 -2.45 -32.54 56.36
CA LEU A 16 -1.88 -33.35 55.30
C LEU A 16 -2.76 -33.47 54.03
N LEU A 17 -2.08 -33.58 52.87
CA LEU A 17 -2.34 -34.36 51.64
C LEU A 17 -3.74 -34.95 51.35
N ALA A 18 -4.24 -34.70 50.13
CA ALA A 18 -4.76 -35.74 49.21
C ALA A 18 -5.04 -35.16 47.81
N VAL A 19 -4.37 -35.65 46.77
CA VAL A 19 -4.71 -35.40 45.35
C VAL A 19 -5.25 -36.72 44.77
N PRO A 20 -6.46 -36.77 44.19
CA PRO A 20 -6.99 -37.99 43.61
C PRO A 20 -6.53 -38.17 42.14
N THR A 21 -6.10 -39.40 41.87
CA THR A 21 -5.86 -40.04 40.56
C THR A 21 -7.14 -40.17 39.72
N PRO A 22 -7.08 -40.05 38.37
CA PRO A 22 -8.19 -40.44 37.51
C PRO A 22 -8.22 -41.96 37.25
N ALA A 23 -9.41 -42.53 37.41
CA ALA A 23 -9.74 -43.94 37.23
C ALA A 23 -9.87 -44.34 35.75
N HIS A 24 -9.50 -45.59 35.46
CA HIS A 24 -9.87 -46.31 34.24
C HIS A 24 -11.23 -47.02 34.43
N ALA A 25 -12.10 -47.04 33.40
CA ALA A 25 -12.66 -48.27 32.79
C ALA A 25 -13.94 -48.03 31.94
N GLN A 26 -13.87 -48.49 30.67
CA GLN A 26 -14.82 -49.33 29.89
C GLN A 26 -16.31 -48.90 29.81
N THR A 27 -17.01 -48.84 28.66
CA THR A 27 -17.37 -49.91 27.69
C THR A 27 -18.22 -49.21 26.59
N GLN A 28 -18.11 -49.45 25.28
CA GLN A 28 -18.87 -50.48 24.53
C GLN A 28 -18.43 -50.50 23.05
N VAL A 29 -18.17 -51.71 22.55
CA VAL A 29 -18.04 -52.05 21.13
C VAL A 29 -19.41 -52.57 20.68
N GLN A 30 -20.05 -51.92 19.70
CA GLN A 30 -21.15 -52.49 18.93
C GLN A 30 -21.09 -52.02 17.45
N ALA A 31 -20.80 -53.01 16.59
CA ALA A 31 -21.18 -53.24 15.19
C ALA A 31 -21.26 -52.07 14.17
N GLN A 32 -20.47 -52.22 13.09
CA GLN A 32 -20.65 -51.58 11.77
C GLN A 32 -21.93 -52.10 11.06
N PRO A 33 -22.42 -51.40 10.01
CA PRO A 33 -22.04 -51.79 8.65
C PRO A 33 -21.85 -50.65 7.61
N GLN A 34 -20.78 -50.83 6.82
CA GLN A 34 -20.67 -50.72 5.34
C GLN A 34 -20.69 -49.38 4.57
N ALA A 35 -19.57 -49.20 3.83
CA ALA A 35 -19.39 -48.66 2.46
C ALA A 35 -19.81 -47.19 2.19
N GLN A 36 -19.00 -46.30 1.59
CA GLN A 36 -18.23 -46.48 0.35
C GLN A 36 -17.00 -45.55 0.34
N THR A 37 -15.86 -46.10 -0.08
CA THR A 37 -14.64 -45.36 -0.41
C THR A 37 -14.82 -44.69 -1.78
N GLN A 38 -15.02 -43.37 -1.83
CA GLN A 38 -14.73 -42.60 -3.03
C GLN A 38 -13.26 -42.18 -3.00
N VAL A 39 -12.49 -42.77 -3.92
CA VAL A 39 -11.12 -42.37 -4.21
C VAL A 39 -11.20 -41.07 -5.00
N GLN A 40 -10.96 -39.92 -4.35
CA GLN A 40 -10.70 -38.66 -5.04
C GLN A 40 -9.20 -38.39 -5.03
N ALA A 41 -8.64 -38.32 -6.24
CA ALA A 41 -7.26 -37.96 -6.51
C ALA A 41 -6.91 -36.57 -5.94
N PRO A 42 -5.69 -36.34 -5.45
CA PRO A 42 -5.27 -35.01 -5.03
C PRO A 42 -5.19 -34.09 -6.25
N ALA A 43 -5.96 -33.00 -6.20
CA ALA A 43 -5.81 -31.86 -7.11
C ALA A 43 -4.39 -31.28 -7.01
N PRO A 44 -3.80 -30.80 -8.11
CA PRO A 44 -2.40 -30.37 -8.13
C PRO A 44 -2.19 -29.17 -7.20
N ALA A 45 -1.20 -29.31 -6.31
CA ALA A 45 -0.67 -28.24 -5.49
C ALA A 45 -0.35 -27.03 -6.39
N GLN A 46 -1.04 -25.93 -6.13
CA GLN A 46 -0.67 -24.64 -6.69
C GLN A 46 0.71 -24.30 -6.15
N THR A 47 1.70 -24.37 -7.03
CA THR A 47 3.05 -23.86 -6.81
C THR A 47 2.93 -22.45 -6.25
N GLN A 48 3.18 -22.32 -4.95
CA GLN A 48 3.46 -21.03 -4.33
C GLN A 48 4.68 -20.48 -5.06
N ALA A 49 4.45 -19.46 -5.89
CA ALA A 49 5.51 -18.69 -6.50
C ALA A 49 6.37 -18.15 -5.36
N GLN A 50 7.57 -18.71 -5.26
CA GLN A 50 8.60 -18.30 -4.34
C GLN A 50 8.83 -16.80 -4.54
N ALA A 51 8.59 -16.02 -3.49
CA ALA A 51 9.02 -14.65 -3.41
C ALA A 51 10.52 -14.61 -3.72
N SER A 52 10.87 -13.99 -4.84
CA SER A 52 12.25 -13.71 -5.18
C SER A 52 12.82 -12.77 -4.13
N ASP A 53 13.92 -13.23 -3.54
CA ASP A 53 14.71 -12.56 -2.52
C ASP A 53 15.29 -11.26 -3.09
N GLY A 54 14.51 -10.18 -3.00
CA GLY A 54 14.94 -8.83 -3.32
C GLY A 54 15.24 -8.09 -2.03
N ALA A 55 16.47 -7.62 -1.86
CA ALA A 55 16.91 -6.70 -0.80
C ALA A 55 16.25 -5.29 -0.90
N GLY A 56 14.93 -5.27 -1.09
CA GLY A 56 14.11 -4.14 -1.50
C GLY A 56 13.35 -3.55 -0.33
N ALA A 57 13.09 -2.23 -0.36
CA ALA A 57 12.26 -1.56 0.63
C ALA A 57 10.97 -2.33 0.90
N ILE A 58 10.63 -2.47 2.17
CA ILE A 58 9.33 -3.00 2.60
C ILE A 58 8.45 -1.79 2.86
N TYR A 59 7.48 -1.53 1.97
CA TYR A 59 6.41 -0.59 2.29
C TYR A 59 5.57 -1.17 3.43
N LYS A 60 5.45 -0.40 4.51
CA LYS A 60 4.61 -0.77 5.66
C LYS A 60 3.39 0.14 5.66
N PRO A 61 2.26 -0.28 5.07
CA PRO A 61 1.04 0.52 5.14
C PRO A 61 0.64 0.73 6.60
N PRO A 62 0.12 1.92 6.96
CA PRO A 62 -0.40 2.16 8.30
C PRO A 62 -1.53 1.17 8.62
N LEU A 63 -1.52 0.60 9.83
CA LEU A 63 -2.54 -0.33 10.29
C LEU A 63 -3.88 0.40 10.44
N ARG A 64 -4.79 0.22 9.48
CA ARG A 64 -6.21 0.53 9.63
C ARG A 64 -7.02 -0.31 8.65
N GLY A 65 -8.08 -0.97 9.14
CA GLY A 65 -8.98 -1.82 8.36
C GLY A 65 -9.93 -1.06 7.44
N ALA A 66 -9.44 -0.02 6.76
CA ALA A 66 -10.22 0.66 5.74
C ALA A 66 -10.35 -0.26 4.51
N PRO A 67 -11.50 -0.25 3.81
CA PRO A 67 -11.66 -1.02 2.58
C PRO A 67 -10.68 -0.53 1.50
N ALA A 68 -10.32 -1.39 0.55
CA ALA A 68 -9.57 -0.98 -0.64
C ALA A 68 -10.34 0.12 -1.40
N ARG A 69 -9.65 1.21 -1.76
CA ARG A 69 -10.22 2.41 -2.41
C ARG A 69 -9.57 2.77 -3.74
N ARG A 70 -8.55 2.04 -4.19
CA ARG A 70 -7.95 2.29 -5.49
C ARG A 70 -8.86 1.79 -6.62
N VAL A 71 -9.03 2.64 -7.63
CA VAL A 71 -9.69 2.29 -8.89
C VAL A 71 -8.62 1.93 -9.93
N GLY A 72 -8.68 0.72 -10.48
CA GLY A 72 -7.78 0.28 -11.55
C GLY A 72 -8.28 0.71 -12.93
N GLY A 73 -7.42 1.32 -13.73
CA GLY A 73 -7.75 1.79 -15.09
C GLY A 73 -7.36 0.79 -16.17
N ALA A 74 -7.80 -0.46 -16.07
CA ALA A 74 -7.58 -1.49 -17.09
C ALA A 74 -8.90 -1.87 -17.76
N THR A 75 -9.10 -1.47 -19.01
CA THR A 75 -10.27 -1.88 -19.82
C THR A 75 -10.06 -3.28 -20.37
N ARG A 76 -10.89 -4.25 -19.93
CA ARG A 76 -11.06 -5.54 -20.62
C ARG A 76 -12.24 -5.44 -21.58
N GLY A 77 -11.98 -5.17 -22.86
CA GLY A 77 -12.96 -5.28 -23.94
C GLY A 77 -13.10 -4.04 -24.82
N SER A 78 -13.21 -4.30 -26.13
CA SER A 78 -13.29 -3.38 -27.28
C SER A 78 -11.94 -3.00 -27.90
N SER A 79 -11.85 -3.28 -29.19
CA SER A 79 -10.68 -3.52 -30.04
C SER A 79 -9.79 -2.30 -30.40
N ASP A 80 -9.51 -1.38 -29.47
CA ASP A 80 -8.48 -0.34 -29.71
C ASP A 80 -7.86 0.33 -28.45
N THR A 81 -7.95 -0.26 -27.25
CA THR A 81 -7.26 0.32 -26.09
C THR A 81 -6.65 -0.72 -25.15
N ASP A 82 -5.59 -1.38 -25.63
CA ASP A 82 -4.60 -2.12 -24.80
C ASP A 82 -3.76 -1.16 -23.90
N MET A 83 -4.30 0.01 -23.55
CA MET A 83 -3.61 0.97 -22.70
C MET A 83 -3.83 0.59 -21.24
N VAL A 84 -2.77 0.64 -20.46
CA VAL A 84 -2.82 0.50 -19.00
C VAL A 84 -2.59 1.88 -18.41
N LEU A 85 -3.55 2.33 -17.58
CA LEU A 85 -3.46 3.57 -16.84
C LEU A 85 -3.58 3.27 -15.35
N ASN A 86 -2.54 3.58 -14.59
CA ASN A 86 -2.50 3.32 -13.15
C ASN A 86 -1.97 4.54 -12.39
N VAL A 87 -2.75 5.06 -11.45
CA VAL A 87 -2.17 5.95 -10.43
C VAL A 87 -1.15 5.18 -9.59
N LEU A 88 -0.02 5.80 -9.26
CA LEU A 88 1.00 5.20 -8.38
C LEU A 88 0.60 5.41 -6.92
N ALA A 89 -0.55 4.83 -6.54
CA ALA A 89 -1.13 4.90 -5.21
C ALA A 89 -1.45 3.50 -4.68
N PRO A 90 -1.33 3.26 -3.35
CA PRO A 90 -1.71 2.01 -2.73
C PRO A 90 -3.24 1.82 -2.79
N ASP A 91 -3.70 0.60 -2.52
CA ASP A 91 -5.14 0.31 -2.39
C ASP A 91 -5.78 1.07 -1.22
N GLN A 92 -5.00 1.29 -0.17
CA GLN A 92 -5.39 2.04 1.03
C GLN A 92 -5.02 3.52 0.87
N THR A 93 -5.49 4.38 1.79
CA THR A 93 -5.07 5.79 1.82
C THR A 93 -3.56 5.92 1.98
N GLY A 94 -2.89 6.42 0.94
CA GLY A 94 -1.47 6.73 0.99
C GLY A 94 -1.22 8.00 1.81
N LEU A 95 -0.14 8.01 2.58
CA LEU A 95 0.20 9.15 3.42
C LEU A 95 1.26 10.04 2.77
N THR A 96 1.17 11.33 3.06
CA THR A 96 2.26 12.28 2.77
C THR A 96 2.52 13.23 3.92
N THR A 97 3.75 13.74 4.05
CA THR A 97 4.05 14.89 4.92
C THR A 97 4.00 16.23 4.17
N GLN A 98 4.00 16.19 2.85
CA GLN A 98 4.07 17.38 2.00
C GLN A 98 2.74 18.12 1.97
N ALA A 99 2.80 19.44 2.10
CA ALA A 99 1.64 20.31 1.96
C ALA A 99 1.15 20.38 0.51
N GLN A 100 2.08 20.31 -0.45
CA GLN A 100 1.82 20.41 -1.89
C GLN A 100 2.58 19.26 -2.58
N PRO A 101 2.09 18.00 -2.47
CA PRO A 101 2.79 16.84 -3.02
C PRO A 101 2.75 16.81 -4.55
N THR A 102 3.67 16.06 -5.15
CA THR A 102 3.59 15.65 -6.56
C THR A 102 2.88 14.30 -6.65
N LEU A 103 1.89 14.20 -7.54
CA LEU A 103 1.15 12.96 -7.81
C LEU A 103 1.71 12.30 -9.07
N TYR A 104 1.81 10.97 -9.08
CA TYR A 104 2.43 10.22 -10.15
C TYR A 104 1.50 9.14 -10.69
N TRP A 105 1.42 8.98 -12.01
CA TRP A 105 0.68 7.90 -12.65
C TRP A 105 1.52 7.26 -13.77
N TYR A 106 1.15 6.06 -14.16
CA TYR A 106 1.75 5.32 -15.27
C TYR A 106 0.76 5.22 -16.43
N ALA A 107 1.24 5.53 -17.64
CA ALA A 107 0.56 5.23 -18.90
C ALA A 107 1.43 4.28 -19.73
N SER A 108 0.89 3.15 -20.20
CA SER A 108 1.70 2.16 -20.92
C SER A 108 2.21 2.60 -22.28
N ARG A 109 1.59 3.61 -22.89
CA ARG A 109 1.96 4.15 -24.19
C ARG A 109 1.60 5.64 -24.27
N PRO A 110 2.22 6.40 -25.19
CA PRO A 110 1.79 7.76 -25.47
C PRO A 110 0.34 7.79 -25.96
N THR A 111 -0.37 8.87 -25.63
CA THR A 111 -1.73 9.11 -26.11
C THR A 111 -1.97 10.58 -26.40
N SER A 112 -2.75 10.84 -27.46
CA SER A 112 -3.33 12.14 -27.80
C SER A 112 -4.81 12.25 -27.39
N THR A 113 -5.37 11.20 -26.80
CA THR A 113 -6.68 11.26 -26.17
C THR A 113 -6.59 12.15 -24.93
N LEU A 114 -7.62 12.96 -24.71
CA LEU A 114 -7.72 13.84 -23.56
C LEU A 114 -7.57 13.05 -22.26
N ILE A 115 -6.61 13.45 -21.42
CA ILE A 115 -6.54 13.00 -20.03
C ILE A 115 -7.07 14.11 -19.13
N GLU A 116 -8.02 13.77 -18.28
CA GLU A 116 -8.51 14.62 -17.21
C GLU A 116 -7.94 14.14 -15.88
N LEU A 117 -7.34 15.06 -15.12
CA LEU A 117 -6.89 14.84 -13.75
C LEU A 117 -7.79 15.60 -12.81
N THR A 118 -8.32 14.91 -11.80
CA THR A 118 -9.12 15.53 -10.76
C THR A 118 -8.54 15.26 -9.38
N LEU A 119 -8.68 16.23 -8.47
CA LEU A 119 -8.40 16.10 -7.04
C LEU A 119 -9.61 16.65 -6.29
N ILE A 120 -10.20 15.86 -5.41
CA ILE A 120 -11.43 16.17 -4.70
C ILE A 120 -11.17 15.96 -3.22
N SER A 121 -11.63 16.90 -2.38
CA SER A 121 -11.67 16.71 -0.94
C SER A 121 -12.97 16.03 -0.57
N ASP A 122 -12.93 15.16 0.44
CA ASP A 122 -14.12 14.58 1.08
C ASP A 122 -15.18 15.61 1.54
N THR A 123 -14.75 16.84 1.78
CA THR A 123 -15.54 17.95 2.33
C THR A 123 -15.88 19.04 1.30
N ALA A 124 -15.42 18.92 0.04
CA ALA A 124 -15.60 19.96 -0.97
C ALA A 124 -16.71 19.60 -1.97
N GLU A 125 -17.56 20.58 -2.31
CA GLU A 125 -18.61 20.43 -3.33
C GLU A 125 -18.06 20.40 -4.76
N ALA A 126 -16.86 20.95 -4.97
CA ALA A 126 -16.19 21.03 -6.26
C ALA A 126 -14.75 20.51 -6.17
N PRO A 127 -14.18 19.98 -7.27
CA PRO A 127 -12.79 19.53 -7.29
C PRO A 127 -11.82 20.68 -7.01
N LEU A 128 -10.81 20.42 -6.19
CA LEU A 128 -9.69 21.34 -5.93
C LEU A 128 -8.79 21.47 -7.16
N LEU A 129 -8.71 20.41 -7.97
CA LEU A 129 -8.03 20.39 -9.26
C LEU A 129 -8.94 19.75 -10.30
N SER A 130 -9.07 20.39 -11.46
CA SER A 130 -9.49 19.73 -12.71
C SER A 130 -8.56 20.20 -13.81
N LYS A 131 -7.79 19.28 -14.39
CA LYS A 131 -6.78 19.59 -15.41
C LYS A 131 -6.88 18.66 -16.59
N ASN A 132 -6.94 19.27 -17.77
CA ASN A 132 -6.92 18.59 -19.05
C ASN A 132 -5.49 18.58 -19.64
N LEU A 133 -5.02 17.39 -20.03
CA LEU A 133 -3.78 17.15 -20.74
C LEU A 133 -4.10 16.57 -22.13
N VAL A 134 -3.60 17.21 -23.18
CA VAL A 134 -3.91 16.84 -24.58
C VAL A 134 -2.89 15.84 -25.15
N VAL A 135 -1.66 15.85 -24.65
CA VAL A 135 -0.62 14.89 -25.03
C VAL A 135 0.01 14.36 -23.77
N THR A 136 -0.05 13.05 -23.60
CA THR A 136 0.60 12.37 -22.47
C THR A 136 1.59 11.35 -23.01
N PRO A 137 2.89 11.48 -22.69
CA PRO A 137 3.89 10.46 -23.00
C PRO A 137 3.59 9.11 -22.34
N GLY A 138 4.20 8.04 -22.85
CA GLY A 138 4.24 6.77 -22.14
C GLY A 138 5.19 6.84 -20.94
N GLY A 139 5.04 5.89 -20.01
CA GLY A 139 5.83 5.79 -18.79
C GLY A 139 5.21 6.52 -17.60
N VAL A 140 6.05 6.76 -16.58
CA VAL A 140 5.65 7.47 -15.36
C VAL A 140 5.57 8.96 -15.63
N GLN A 141 4.41 9.54 -15.34
CA GLN A 141 4.08 10.95 -15.47
C GLN A 141 3.89 11.57 -14.07
N ALA A 142 3.94 12.89 -14.01
CA ALA A 142 3.86 13.65 -12.76
C ALA A 142 3.00 14.90 -12.90
N ILE A 143 2.31 15.25 -11.82
CA ILE A 143 1.63 16.54 -11.67
C ILE A 143 1.98 17.14 -10.30
N ASP A 144 2.55 18.33 -10.33
CA ASP A 144 2.96 19.04 -9.12
C ASP A 144 1.84 19.95 -8.62
N LEU A 145 1.26 19.65 -7.45
CA LEU A 145 0.20 20.47 -6.87
C LEU A 145 0.65 21.89 -6.52
N ALA A 146 1.95 22.09 -6.25
CA ALA A 146 2.50 23.41 -5.97
C ALA A 146 2.34 24.35 -7.17
N SER A 147 2.49 23.83 -8.39
CA SER A 147 2.32 24.59 -9.64
C SER A 147 0.89 25.13 -9.85
N TYR A 148 -0.07 24.60 -9.11
CA TYR A 148 -1.48 25.02 -9.12
C TYR A 148 -1.90 25.76 -7.85
N GLY A 149 -0.96 26.03 -6.91
CA GLY A 149 -1.27 26.67 -5.63
C GLY A 149 -2.13 25.81 -4.70
N ILE A 150 -2.21 24.50 -4.94
CA ILE A 150 -3.06 23.59 -4.18
C ILE A 150 -2.33 23.10 -2.95
N THR A 151 -2.93 23.31 -1.78
CA THR A 151 -2.38 22.90 -0.49
C THR A 151 -3.32 21.94 0.21
N LEU A 152 -2.82 20.76 0.56
CA LEU A 152 -3.56 19.77 1.33
C LEU A 152 -3.60 20.17 2.81
N ALA A 153 -4.80 20.13 3.38
CA ALA A 153 -5.00 20.30 4.82
C ALA A 153 -4.47 19.09 5.59
N LEU A 154 -4.01 19.34 6.81
CA LEU A 154 -3.52 18.28 7.70
C LEU A 154 -4.67 17.35 8.10
N ASP A 155 -4.41 16.05 8.10
CA ASP A 155 -5.34 14.97 8.46
C ASP A 155 -6.63 14.90 7.63
N THR A 156 -6.66 15.58 6.48
CA THR A 156 -7.76 15.54 5.50
C THR A 156 -7.45 14.55 4.38
N GLU A 157 -8.41 13.70 4.05
CA GLU A 157 -8.33 12.76 2.94
C GLU A 157 -8.83 13.38 1.65
N TYR A 158 -8.09 13.13 0.57
CA TYR A 158 -8.42 13.55 -0.77
C TYR A 158 -8.43 12.34 -1.69
N GLU A 159 -9.34 12.36 -2.65
CA GLU A 159 -9.39 11.41 -3.76
C GLU A 159 -8.88 12.10 -5.02
N TRP A 160 -8.08 11.38 -5.79
CA TRP A 160 -7.59 11.89 -7.06
C TRP A 160 -7.66 10.84 -8.14
N PHE A 161 -7.95 11.30 -9.36
CA PHE A 161 -8.23 10.45 -10.50
C PHE A 161 -7.47 10.93 -11.72
N VAL A 162 -7.15 9.97 -12.59
CA VAL A 162 -6.66 10.18 -13.94
C VAL A 162 -7.59 9.41 -14.87
N SER A 163 -8.25 10.12 -15.77
CA SER A 163 -9.26 9.57 -16.68
C SER A 163 -8.89 9.86 -18.12
N VAL A 164 -8.88 8.83 -18.97
CA VAL A 164 -8.76 8.98 -20.42
C VAL A 164 -10.16 9.14 -20.99
N VAL A 165 -10.43 10.34 -21.49
CA VAL A 165 -11.75 10.78 -21.95
C VAL A 165 -11.89 10.50 -23.44
N SER A 166 -12.45 9.34 -23.76
CA SER A 166 -12.58 8.87 -25.15
C SER A 166 -13.71 9.60 -25.89
N ASN A 167 -14.78 9.90 -25.17
CA ASN A 167 -15.95 10.61 -25.69
C ASN A 167 -16.56 11.45 -24.57
N ALA A 168 -16.46 12.78 -24.68
CA ALA A 168 -16.97 13.71 -23.68
C ALA A 168 -18.48 13.57 -23.42
N SER A 169 -19.25 13.08 -24.40
CA SER A 169 -20.69 12.84 -24.27
C SER A 169 -21.03 11.46 -23.67
N GLN A 170 -20.05 10.57 -23.49
CA GLN A 170 -20.22 9.22 -22.93
C GLN A 170 -19.15 8.88 -21.89
N ARG A 171 -19.08 9.67 -20.81
CA ARG A 171 -18.08 9.55 -19.73
C ARG A 171 -18.06 8.18 -19.03
N SER A 172 -19.16 7.41 -19.10
CA SER A 172 -19.23 6.05 -18.54
C SER A 172 -18.29 5.04 -19.19
N LYS A 173 -17.70 5.39 -20.34
CA LYS A 173 -16.70 4.58 -21.06
C LYS A 173 -15.27 5.04 -20.81
N ASP A 174 -15.06 6.04 -19.97
CA ASP A 174 -13.71 6.54 -19.68
C ASP A 174 -12.90 5.48 -18.94
N MET A 175 -11.66 5.30 -19.38
CA MET A 175 -10.70 4.51 -18.62
C MET A 175 -10.16 5.37 -17.48
N THR A 176 -10.54 5.05 -16.25
CA THR A 176 -10.24 5.85 -15.06
C THR A 176 -9.42 5.04 -14.06
N SER A 177 -8.37 5.63 -13.52
CA SER A 177 -7.65 5.13 -12.35
C SER A 177 -7.62 6.18 -11.26
N GLY A 178 -7.72 5.80 -10.00
CA GLY A 178 -7.77 6.74 -8.89
C GLY A 178 -7.28 6.17 -7.58
N GLY A 179 -6.87 7.05 -6.68
CA GLY A 179 -6.31 6.70 -5.38
C GLY A 179 -6.58 7.79 -4.34
N THR A 180 -6.22 7.49 -3.11
CA THR A 180 -6.45 8.38 -1.96
C THR A 180 -5.13 8.88 -1.38
N ILE A 181 -5.12 10.13 -0.95
CA ILE A 181 -3.99 10.78 -0.28
C ILE A 181 -4.45 11.49 0.98
N ARG A 182 -3.69 11.36 2.06
CA ARG A 182 -3.87 12.15 3.27
C ARG A 182 -2.55 12.76 3.71
N ARG A 183 -2.57 14.07 3.99
CA ARG A 183 -1.42 14.74 4.60
C ARG A 183 -1.42 14.49 6.11
N VAL A 184 -0.28 14.10 6.66
CA VAL A 184 -0.07 13.88 8.09
C VAL A 184 1.06 14.77 8.60
N ALA A 185 1.12 14.99 9.92
CA ALA A 185 2.22 15.71 10.53
C ALA A 185 3.55 14.95 10.33
N PRO A 186 4.67 15.64 10.03
CA PRO A 186 5.97 15.00 9.97
C PRO A 186 6.36 14.39 11.32
N ASP A 187 6.76 13.12 11.34
CA ASP A 187 7.37 12.50 12.51
C ASP A 187 8.83 12.96 12.66
N PRO A 188 9.21 13.63 13.77
CA PRO A 188 10.59 14.09 13.99
C PRO A 188 11.63 12.97 13.90
N ALA A 189 11.30 11.75 14.29
CA ALA A 189 12.21 10.61 14.21
C ALA A 189 12.47 10.21 12.75
N VAL A 190 11.44 10.24 11.90
CA VAL A 190 11.59 9.98 10.46
C VAL A 190 12.40 11.08 9.79
N VAL A 191 12.13 12.35 10.13
CA VAL A 191 12.90 13.50 9.62
C VAL A 191 14.37 13.39 9.98
N ALA A 192 14.69 13.09 11.24
CA ALA A 192 16.06 12.91 11.69
C ALA A 192 16.76 11.74 11.00
N ARG A 193 16.08 10.60 10.82
CA ARG A 193 16.61 9.44 10.09
C ARG A 193 16.93 9.77 8.64
N VAL A 194 16.05 10.49 7.93
CA VAL A 194 16.28 10.91 6.55
C VAL A 194 17.46 11.88 6.47
N ALA A 195 17.53 12.85 7.37
CA ALA A 195 18.64 13.82 7.41
C ALA A 195 19.99 13.14 7.65
N ALA A 196 20.04 12.14 8.54
CA ALA A 196 21.26 11.40 8.86
C ALA A 196 21.69 10.43 7.73
N ALA A 197 20.74 9.76 7.08
CA ALA A 197 21.04 8.74 6.05
C ALA A 197 21.29 9.33 4.65
N GLY A 198 20.85 10.56 4.41
CA GLY A 198 21.01 11.26 3.14
C GLY A 198 19.97 10.90 2.07
N GLU A 199 20.00 11.65 0.97
CA GLU A 199 18.97 11.61 -0.09
C GLU A 199 18.79 10.20 -0.68
N ARG A 200 19.88 9.45 -0.87
CA ARG A 200 19.84 8.12 -1.49
C ARG A 200 19.05 7.10 -0.67
N ALA A 201 19.08 7.22 0.65
CA ALA A 201 18.37 6.31 1.56
C ALA A 201 16.93 6.77 1.87
N ALA A 202 16.62 8.05 1.63
CA ALA A 202 15.33 8.65 1.97
C ALA A 202 14.10 7.86 1.49
N PRO A 203 14.04 7.32 0.26
CA PRO A 203 12.85 6.59 -0.18
C PRO A 203 12.55 5.33 0.63
N ARG A 204 13.58 4.59 1.04
CA ARG A 204 13.42 3.39 1.90
C ARG A 204 12.84 3.79 3.25
N ILE A 205 13.37 4.86 3.85
CA ILE A 205 12.94 5.36 5.15
C ILE A 205 11.47 5.81 5.10
N TYR A 206 11.08 6.55 4.05
CA TYR A 206 9.69 6.97 3.87
C TYR A 206 8.76 5.76 3.66
N ALA A 207 9.15 4.78 2.85
CA ALA A 207 8.35 3.57 2.62
C ALA A 207 8.18 2.75 3.90
N GLU A 208 9.24 2.58 4.70
CA GLU A 208 9.20 1.91 6.00
C GLU A 208 8.31 2.63 7.02
N ALA A 209 8.24 3.97 6.93
CA ALA A 209 7.38 4.81 7.76
C ALA A 209 5.93 4.89 7.26
N GLY A 210 5.59 4.25 6.15
CA GLY A 210 4.25 4.29 5.56
C GLY A 210 3.93 5.59 4.80
N LEU A 211 4.92 6.47 4.59
CA LEU A 211 4.80 7.73 3.85
C LEU A 211 4.95 7.48 2.34
N TRP A 212 3.95 6.79 1.77
CA TRP A 212 3.97 6.32 0.38
C TRP A 212 4.30 7.43 -0.64
N TYR A 213 3.59 8.57 -0.57
CA TYR A 213 3.76 9.63 -1.56
C TYR A 213 5.13 10.32 -1.43
N ASP A 214 5.67 10.47 -0.20
CA ASP A 214 7.03 10.97 0.00
C ASP A 214 8.07 10.00 -0.56
N ALA A 215 7.87 8.68 -0.40
CA ALA A 215 8.75 7.64 -0.93
C ALA A 215 8.78 7.68 -2.48
N ILE A 216 7.60 7.67 -3.12
CA ILE A 216 7.49 7.72 -4.58
C ILE A 216 8.02 9.03 -5.13
N ALA A 217 7.71 10.17 -4.52
CA ALA A 217 8.23 11.46 -4.96
C ALA A 217 9.77 11.54 -4.82
N SER A 218 10.32 11.03 -3.71
CA SER A 218 11.77 10.97 -3.53
C SER A 218 12.44 10.07 -4.57
N LEU A 219 11.86 8.90 -4.89
CA LEU A 219 12.35 8.01 -5.93
C LEU A 219 12.30 8.64 -7.31
N SER A 220 11.14 9.19 -7.68
CA SER A 220 10.93 9.76 -9.01
C SER A 220 11.88 10.92 -9.27
N ARG A 221 12.08 11.84 -8.31
CA ARG A 221 13.07 12.92 -8.45
C ARG A 221 14.50 12.40 -8.64
N GLN A 222 14.89 11.35 -7.92
CA GLN A 222 16.22 10.77 -8.08
C GLN A 222 16.37 10.08 -9.45
N ILE A 223 15.34 9.38 -9.92
CA ILE A 223 15.31 8.75 -11.25
C ILE A 223 15.33 9.82 -12.35
N GLU A 224 14.61 10.92 -12.21
CA GLU A 224 14.64 12.04 -13.17
C GLU A 224 16.06 12.63 -13.31
N ARG A 225 16.79 12.76 -12.19
CA ARG A 225 18.19 13.24 -12.20
C ARG A 225 19.19 12.19 -12.65
N SER A 226 18.86 10.91 -12.55
CA SER A 226 19.73 9.79 -12.95
C SER A 226 18.93 8.69 -13.64
N PRO A 227 18.43 8.91 -14.89
CA PRO A 227 17.47 8.03 -15.52
C PRO A 227 17.96 6.60 -15.80
N ALA A 228 19.29 6.40 -15.81
CA ALA A 228 19.92 5.10 -16.05
C ALA A 228 20.26 4.34 -14.75
N ASP A 229 19.90 4.87 -13.58
CA ASP A 229 20.16 4.23 -12.29
C ASP A 229 19.23 3.03 -12.08
N ALA A 230 19.75 1.84 -12.34
CA ALA A 230 19.01 0.60 -12.26
C ALA A 230 18.55 0.26 -10.83
N GLU A 231 19.28 0.71 -9.81
CA GLU A 231 18.94 0.45 -8.41
C GLU A 231 17.70 1.25 -7.99
N LEU A 232 17.62 2.53 -8.37
CA LEU A 232 16.43 3.34 -8.11
C LEU A 232 15.19 2.81 -8.83
N ARG A 233 15.36 2.43 -10.11
CA ARG A 233 14.26 1.85 -10.88
C ARG A 233 13.79 0.52 -10.32
N SER A 234 14.71 -0.34 -9.91
CA SER A 234 14.38 -1.61 -9.26
C SER A 234 13.68 -1.39 -7.93
N LEU A 235 14.09 -0.37 -7.17
CA LEU A 235 13.44 0.01 -5.92
C LEU A 235 12.00 0.52 -6.15
N ARG A 236 11.79 1.43 -7.11
CA ARG A 236 10.44 1.91 -7.46
C ARG A 236 9.57 0.75 -7.97
N ALA A 237 10.11 -0.12 -8.83
CA ALA A 237 9.40 -1.31 -9.30
C ALA A 237 8.99 -2.25 -8.14
N ALA A 238 9.87 -2.51 -7.17
CA ALA A 238 9.56 -3.35 -6.02
C ALA A 238 8.43 -2.77 -5.16
N LEU A 239 8.42 -1.45 -4.93
CA LEU A 239 7.32 -0.78 -4.22
C LEU A 239 6.01 -0.89 -5.01
N LEU A 240 6.04 -0.68 -6.32
CA LEU A 240 4.88 -0.79 -7.19
C LEU A 240 4.29 -2.20 -7.24
N GLU A 241 5.12 -3.25 -7.17
CA GLU A 241 4.65 -4.63 -7.04
C GLU A 241 3.95 -4.90 -5.71
N GLN A 242 4.46 -4.38 -4.60
CA GLN A 242 3.85 -4.56 -3.29
C GLN A 242 2.43 -4.00 -3.22
N ILE A 243 2.13 -2.99 -4.02
CA ILE A 243 0.78 -2.44 -4.13
C ILE A 243 -0.01 -3.02 -5.32
N GLY A 244 0.50 -4.03 -6.02
CA GLY A 244 -0.26 -4.68 -7.11
C GLY A 244 -0.29 -3.91 -8.43
N LEU A 245 0.77 -3.15 -8.77
CA LEU A 245 0.92 -2.46 -10.05
C LEU A 245 2.02 -3.09 -10.94
N PRO A 246 1.87 -4.37 -11.36
CA PRO A 246 2.93 -5.11 -12.05
C PRO A 246 3.30 -4.53 -13.42
N ALA A 247 2.35 -3.94 -14.15
CA ALA A 247 2.63 -3.32 -15.44
C ALA A 247 3.57 -2.11 -15.33
N ALA A 248 3.36 -1.26 -14.31
CA ALA A 248 4.21 -0.11 -14.04
C ALA A 248 5.59 -0.56 -13.52
N ALA A 249 5.62 -1.59 -12.66
CA ALA A 249 6.87 -2.17 -12.17
C ALA A 249 7.72 -2.80 -13.29
N ALA A 250 7.09 -3.53 -14.21
CA ALA A 250 7.76 -4.11 -15.36
C ALA A 250 8.37 -3.04 -16.26
N ALA A 251 7.63 -1.96 -16.54
CA ALA A 251 8.11 -0.83 -17.33
C ALA A 251 9.32 -0.13 -16.69
N ASP A 252 9.31 0.02 -15.38
CA ASP A 252 10.45 0.59 -14.64
C ASP A 252 11.72 -0.24 -14.80
N ARG A 253 11.61 -1.58 -14.78
CA ARG A 253 12.77 -2.47 -14.96
C ARG A 253 13.24 -2.59 -16.41
N SER A 254 12.33 -2.48 -17.37
CA SER A 254 12.62 -2.63 -18.80
C SER A 254 13.23 -1.37 -19.42
N THR A 255 13.15 -0.22 -18.74
CA THR A 255 13.81 1.02 -19.16
C THR A 255 15.32 0.91 -18.95
N ARG A 256 16.00 0.06 -19.74
CA ARG A 256 17.45 0.08 -19.93
C ARG A 256 17.75 0.86 -21.21
N ARG A 257 18.71 1.79 -21.06
CA ARG A 257 19.28 2.72 -22.03
C ARG A 257 19.04 2.41 -23.51
#